data_AF-Q9PWH6-F1
#
_entry.id   AF-Q9PWH6-F1
#
_cell.length_a   1.000
_cell.length_b   1.000
_cell.length_c   1.000
_cell.angle_alpha   90.00
_cell.angle_beta   90.00
_cell.angle_gamma   90.00
#
_symmetry.space_group_name_H-M   'P 1'
#
loop_
_entity.id
_entity.type
_entity.pdbx_description
1 polymer ?
#
loop_
_entity_poly.entity_id
_entity_poly.type
_entity_poly.pdbx_seq_one_letter_code
_entity_poly.pdbx_strand_id
1 'polypeptide(L)' 'IVFPWTQRYFGAFGNLYNAEAIKSNPNIAAHGVTVLHGLDRAVKNMDNIKATYAELSVLHSGKFHVDPD' A
#
# COMPACT_ATOMS: atom_id res chain seq x y z
N ILE A 1 5.27 -15.62 -1.88
CA ILE A 1 4.36 -14.50 -2.25
C ILE A 1 2.95 -14.97 -1.93
N VAL A 2 2.22 -14.27 -1.07
CA VAL A 2 0.91 -14.74 -0.58
C VAL A 2 -0.23 -14.33 -1.54
N PHE A 3 -0.19 -13.10 -2.06
CA PHE A 3 -1.22 -12.55 -2.95
C PHE A 3 -0.60 -11.99 -4.24
N PRO A 4 -0.26 -12.83 -5.23
CA PRO A 4 0.50 -12.41 -6.42
C PRO A 4 -0.27 -11.38 -7.29
N TRP A 5 -1.60 -11.40 -7.29
CA TRP A 5 -2.41 -10.47 -8.09
C TRP A 5 -2.27 -9.00 -7.66
N THR A 6 -1.85 -8.74 -6.42
CA THR A 6 -1.67 -7.37 -5.91
C THR A 6 -0.52 -6.62 -6.57
N GLN A 7 0.42 -7.35 -7.20
CA GLN A 7 1.55 -6.76 -7.92
C GLN A 7 1.11 -5.84 -9.07
N ARG A 8 -0.11 -6.04 -9.62
CA ARG A 8 -0.67 -5.21 -10.70
C ARG A 8 -0.71 -3.71 -10.38
N TYR A 9 -0.84 -3.35 -9.11
CA TYR A 9 -0.89 -1.95 -8.67
C TYR A 9 0.50 -1.31 -8.52
N PHE A 10 1.57 -2.10 -8.58
CA PHE A 10 2.95 -1.67 -8.30
C PHE A 10 3.86 -1.77 -9.52
N GLY A 11 3.31 -1.73 -10.74
CA GLY A 11 4.10 -1.81 -11.97
C GLY A 11 5.21 -0.76 -12.09
N ALA A 12 5.06 0.39 -11.44
CA ALA A 12 6.08 1.44 -11.39
C ALA A 12 7.30 1.09 -10.52
N PHE A 13 7.24 0.03 -9.71
CA PHE A 13 8.31 -0.32 -8.76
C PHE A 13 9.36 -1.25 -9.38
N GLY A 14 9.23 -1.60 -10.66
CA GLY A 14 10.20 -2.42 -11.39
C GLY A 14 9.94 -3.92 -11.24
N ASN A 15 11.01 -4.71 -11.15
CA ASN A 15 10.90 -6.16 -11.14
C ASN A 15 10.30 -6.70 -9.83
N LEU A 16 9.14 -7.36 -9.93
CA LEU A 16 8.43 -8.04 -8.83
C LEU A 16 8.14 -9.51 -9.14
N TYR A 17 8.80 -10.09 -10.16
CA TYR A 17 8.45 -11.40 -10.73
C TYR A 17 8.55 -12.57 -9.74
N ASN A 18 9.47 -12.52 -8.77
CA ASN A 18 9.68 -13.59 -7.81
C ASN A 18 9.97 -13.05 -6.39
N ALA A 19 10.03 -13.96 -5.42
CA ALA A 19 10.18 -13.59 -4.02
C ALA A 19 11.47 -12.81 -3.73
N GLU A 20 12.58 -13.18 -4.38
CA GLU A 20 13.87 -12.51 -4.20
C GLU A 20 13.85 -11.09 -4.79
N ALA A 21 13.29 -10.94 -5.99
CA ALA A 21 13.11 -9.64 -6.64
C ALA A 21 12.25 -8.71 -5.77
N ILE A 22 11.16 -9.20 -5.17
CA ILE A 22 10.32 -8.41 -4.28
C ILE A 22 11.06 -8.03 -3.00
N LYS A 23 11.74 -8.99 -2.35
CA LYS A 23 12.39 -8.79 -1.06
C LYS A 23 13.57 -7.82 -1.15
N SER A 24 14.29 -7.82 -2.27
CA SER A 24 15.44 -6.95 -2.51
C SER A 24 15.06 -5.60 -3.15
N ASN A 25 13.78 -5.36 -3.49
CA ASN A 25 13.37 -4.15 -4.19
C ASN A 25 13.32 -2.92 -3.24
N PRO A 26 14.14 -1.88 -3.49
CA PRO A 26 14.20 -0.71 -2.62
C PRO A 26 12.90 0.13 -2.63
N ASN A 27 12.15 0.14 -3.73
CA ASN A 27 10.87 0.86 -3.81
C ASN A 27 9.79 0.15 -2.98
N ILE A 28 9.76 -1.18 -2.97
CA ILE A 28 8.87 -1.96 -2.10
C ILE A 28 9.21 -1.72 -0.63
N ALA A 29 10.50 -1.75 -0.28
CA ALA A 29 10.94 -1.48 1.09
C ALA A 29 10.54 -0.06 1.55
N ALA A 30 10.79 0.95 0.73
CA ALA A 30 10.40 2.34 1.02
C ALA A 30 8.88 2.51 1.12
N HIS A 31 8.11 1.85 0.25
CA HIS A 31 6.65 1.89 0.31
C HIS A 31 6.09 1.16 1.54
N GLY A 32 6.73 0.08 1.98
CA GLY A 32 6.39 -0.60 3.24
C GLY A 32 6.46 0.34 4.45
N VAL A 33 7.49 1.20 4.52
CA VAL A 33 7.58 2.25 5.55
C VAL A 33 6.41 3.24 5.44
N THR A 34 6.03 3.63 4.22
CA THR A 34 4.88 4.52 3.99
C THR A 34 3.57 3.91 4.49
N VAL A 35 3.34 2.61 4.24
CA VAL A 35 2.16 1.87 4.73
C VAL A 35 2.15 1.84 6.26
N LEU A 36 3.29 1.55 6.89
CA LEU A 36 3.38 1.52 8.36
C LEU A 36 3.12 2.90 9.00
N HIS A 37 3.62 3.99 8.40
CA HIS A 37 3.26 5.35 8.85
C HIS A 37 1.77 5.65 8.64
N GLY A 38 1.17 5.13 7.57
CA GLY A 38 -0.28 5.16 7.40
C GLY A 38 -0.98 4.55 8.61
N LEU A 39 -0.62 3.32 8.98
CA LEU A 39 -1.21 2.61 10.13
C LEU A 39 -0.98 3.35 11.46
N ASP A 40 0.23 3.84 11.71
CA ASP A 40 0.54 4.68 12.88
C ASP A 40 -0.38 5.90 12.97
N ARG A 41 -0.66 6.55 11.84
CA ARG A 41 -1.62 7.67 11.77
C ARG A 41 -3.02 7.25 12.21
N ALA A 42 -3.50 6.07 11.82
CA ALA A 42 -4.82 5.58 12.26
C ALA A 42 -4.83 5.27 13.76
N VAL A 43 -3.78 4.63 14.29
CA VAL A 43 -3.67 4.33 15.72
C VAL A 43 -3.64 5.61 16.57
N LYS A 44 -3.05 6.70 16.07
CA LYS A 44 -3.07 8.00 16.74
C LYS A 44 -4.41 8.74 16.64
N ASN A 45 -5.32 8.30 15.78
CA ASN A 45 -6.60 8.94 15.50
C ASN A 45 -7.77 7.94 15.54
N MET A 46 -7.73 6.95 16.45
CA MET A 46 -8.66 5.82 16.46
C MET A 46 -10.14 6.24 16.48
N ASP A 47 -10.48 7.31 17.21
CA ASP A 47 -11.85 7.82 17.30
C ASP A 47 -12.31 8.56 16.04
N ASN A 48 -11.41 8.83 15.09
CA ASN A 48 -11.68 9.63 13.90
C ASN A 48 -11.02 9.09 12.61
N ILE A 49 -10.77 7.78 12.53
CA ILE A 49 -10.08 7.13 11.39
C ILE A 49 -10.73 7.51 10.06
N LYS A 50 -12.07 7.55 10.00
CA LYS A 50 -12.81 7.87 8.76
C LYS A 50 -12.40 9.23 8.18
N ALA A 51 -12.35 10.28 9.00
CA ALA A 51 -11.95 11.59 8.52
C ALA A 51 -10.43 11.63 8.23
N THR A 52 -9.63 11.00 9.09
CA THR A 52 -8.16 10.92 8.92
C THR A 52 -7.75 10.28 7.59
N TYR A 53 -8.52 9.31 7.09
CA TYR A 53 -8.25 8.58 5.86
C TYR A 53 -9.13 8.99 4.66
N ALA A 54 -9.89 10.08 4.74
CA ALA A 54 -10.76 10.48 3.63
C ALA A 54 -10.01 10.62 2.29
N GLU A 55 -8.85 11.29 2.31
CA GLU A 55 -8.00 11.43 1.13
C GLU A 55 -7.38 10.10 0.69
N LEU A 56 -6.93 9.29 1.66
CA LEU A 56 -6.35 7.97 1.40
C LEU A 56 -7.37 7.04 0.73
N SER A 57 -8.62 7.09 1.19
CA SER A 57 -9.74 6.36 0.62
C SER A 57 -9.98 6.76 -0.83
N VAL A 58 -10.10 8.06 -1.13
CA VAL A 58 -10.25 8.56 -2.51
C VAL A 58 -9.09 8.11 -3.39
N LEU A 59 -7.86 8.14 -2.86
CA LEU A 59 -6.68 7.72 -3.60
C LEU A 59 -6.75 6.22 -3.96
N HIS A 60 -7.07 5.36 -2.99
CA HIS A 60 -7.08 3.91 -3.18
C HIS A 60 -8.28 3.43 -4.00
N SER A 61 -9.50 3.89 -3.69
CA SER A 61 -10.71 3.43 -4.37
C SER A 61 -10.99 4.23 -5.66
N GLY A 62 -10.77 5.54 -5.66
CA GLY A 62 -11.17 6.43 -6.76
C GLY A 62 -10.07 6.67 -7.80
N LYS A 63 -8.80 6.77 -7.41
CA LYS A 63 -7.70 6.97 -8.36
C LYS A 63 -7.08 5.66 -8.80
N PHE A 64 -6.68 4.83 -7.84
CA PHE A 64 -5.99 3.58 -8.11
C PHE A 64 -6.92 2.39 -8.34
N HIS A 65 -8.21 2.52 -7.99
CA HIS A 65 -9.22 1.47 -8.14
C HIS A 65 -8.73 0.14 -7.55
N VAL A 66 -8.13 0.21 -6.37
CA VAL A 66 -7.71 -0.96 -5.61
C VAL A 66 -8.96 -1.69 -5.14
N ASP A 67 -9.07 -2.95 -5.56
CA ASP A 67 -10.08 -3.89 -5.10
C ASP A 67 -10.07 -3.98 -3.55
N PRO A 68 -11.23 -3.87 -2.88
CA PRO A 68 -11.31 -3.90 -1.42
C PRO A 68 -11.10 -5.27 -0.77
N ASP A 69 -11.05 -6.39 -1.53
CA ASP A 69 -10.90 -7.77 -1.02
C ASP A 69 -9.47 -8.17 -0.61
#